data_AF-T1BHM4-F1
#
_entry.id   AF-T1BHM4-F1
#
_cell.length_a   1.000
_cell.length_b   1.000
_cell.length_c   1.000
_cell.angle_alpha   90.00
_cell.angle_beta   90.00
_cell.angle_gamma   90.00
#
_symmetry.space_group_name_H-M   'P 1'
#
loop_
_entity.id
_entity.type
_entity.pdbx_description
1 polymer ?
#
loop_
_entity_poly.entity_id
_entity_poly.type
_entity_poly.pdbx_seq_one_letter_code
_entity_poly.pdbx_strand_id
1 'polypeptide(L)'
;CERFWRVHDGGVQPFDGDLDDYAALQSTSTRAARAGDTQAARPEINARERRRQAAQQREREKPLRQQLQKTEQRMQTLADALAALEQQLADPKLYAGADAELTRLLQQQAGSRSEHARLEAEWLDLYARLEPAAT
;
A
#
# COMPACT_ATOMS: atom_id res chain seq x y z
N CYS A 1 7.10 -5.09 -8.16
CA CYS A 1 6.53 -4.83 -9.50
C CYS A 1 5.80 -6.08 -9.96
N GLU A 2 4.50 -6.17 -9.67
CA GLU A 2 3.68 -7.26 -10.18
C GLU A 2 3.42 -7.00 -11.66
N ARG A 3 3.63 -8.01 -12.49
CA ARG A 3 3.51 -7.92 -13.94
C ARG A 3 2.40 -8.88 -14.35
N PHE A 4 1.28 -8.34 -14.80
CA PHE A 4 0.15 -9.16 -15.23
C PHE A 4 0.32 -9.59 -16.68
N TRP A 5 -0.29 -10.72 -17.01
CA TRP A 5 -0.28 -11.29 -18.36
C TRP A 5 -1.71 -11.63 -18.74
N ARG A 6 -2.14 -11.18 -19.91
CA ARG A 6 -3.46 -11.48 -20.44
C ARG A 6 -3.35 -12.62 -21.43
N VAL A 7 -4.19 -13.63 -21.25
CA VAL A 7 -4.32 -14.77 -22.16
C VAL A 7 -5.68 -14.70 -22.85
N HIS A 8 -5.68 -14.56 -24.18
CA HIS A 8 -6.90 -14.53 -25.00
C HIS A 8 -6.55 -14.99 -26.43
N ASP A 9 -7.48 -15.65 -27.13
CA ASP A 9 -7.31 -16.17 -28.50
C ASP A 9 -5.99 -16.93 -28.74
N GLY A 10 -5.60 -17.79 -27.79
CA GLY A 10 -4.39 -18.61 -27.90
C GLY A 10 -3.06 -17.84 -27.79
N GLY A 11 -3.08 -16.54 -27.48
CA GLY A 11 -1.91 -15.70 -27.28
C GLY A 11 -1.77 -15.19 -25.85
N VAL A 12 -0.53 -14.95 -25.42
CA VAL A 12 -0.19 -14.30 -24.14
C VAL A 12 0.42 -12.94 -24.44
N GLN A 13 -0.17 -11.88 -23.88
CA GLN A 13 0.34 -10.51 -24.03
C GLN A 13 0.58 -9.87 -22.66
N PRO A 14 1.61 -9.02 -22.52
CA PRO A 14 1.81 -8.22 -21.32
C PRO A 14 0.55 -7.40 -21.01
N PHE A 15 0.04 -7.53 -19.80
CA PHE A 15 -1.14 -6.82 -19.33
C PHE A 15 -0.72 -5.85 -18.25
N ASP A 16 -1.04 -4.59 -18.49
CA ASP A 16 -0.54 -3.47 -17.70
C ASP A 16 -1.67 -2.74 -16.97
N GLY A 17 -2.83 -3.41 -16.85
CA GLY A 17 -4.01 -3.01 -16.07
C GLY A 17 -4.25 -3.97 -14.90
N ASP A 18 -5.30 -3.72 -14.13
CA ASP A 18 -5.69 -4.52 -12.96
C ASP A 18 -6.79 -5.56 -13.24
N LEU A 19 -7.27 -6.24 -12.21
CA LEU A 19 -8.31 -7.27 -12.34
C LEU A 19 -9.66 -6.67 -12.77
N ASP A 20 -9.95 -5.42 -12.42
CA ASP A 20 -11.19 -4.73 -12.81
C ASP A 20 -11.13 -4.33 -14.29
N ASP A 21 -9.97 -3.88 -14.76
CA ASP A 21 -9.67 -3.63 -16.17
C ASP A 21 -9.82 -4.91 -17.01
N TYR A 22 -9.37 -6.05 -16.47
CA TYR A 22 -9.51 -7.35 -17.12
C TYR A 22 -10.99 -7.75 -17.26
N ALA A 23 -11.80 -7.54 -16.21
CA ALA A 23 -13.23 -7.79 -16.23
C ALA A 23 -13.96 -6.91 -17.28
N ALA A 24 -13.61 -5.63 -17.35
CA ALA A 24 -14.16 -4.70 -18.34
C ALA A 24 -13.81 -5.12 -19.78
N LEU A 25 -12.57 -5.55 -20.03
CA LEU A 25 -12.14 -6.07 -21.33
C LEU A 25 -12.91 -7.32 -21.75
N GLN A 26 -13.19 -8.24 -20.84
CA GLN A 26 -13.94 -9.46 -21.13
C GLN A 26 -15.40 -9.14 -21.55
N SER A 27 -16.01 -8.14 -20.90
CA SER A 27 -17.37 -7.67 -21.23
C SER A 27 -17.45 -7.01 -22.62
N THR A 28 -16.38 -6.33 -23.03
CA THR A 28 -16.29 -5.71 -24.36
C THR A 28 -16.05 -6.75 -25.46
N SER A 29 -15.24 -7.78 -25.20
CA SER A 29 -14.93 -8.87 -26.14
C SER A 29 -16.17 -9.71 -26.49
N THR A 30 -16.98 -10.05 -25.47
CA THR A 30 -18.25 -10.78 -25.68
C THR A 30 -19.27 -9.98 -26.49
N ARG A 31 -19.22 -8.64 -26.43
CA ARG A 31 -20.08 -7.75 -27.22
C ARG A 31 -19.60 -7.58 -28.66
N ALA A 32 -18.28 -7.55 -28.89
CA ALA A 32 -17.69 -7.45 -30.22
C ALA A 32 -17.86 -8.73 -31.06
N ALA A 33 -17.83 -9.91 -30.44
CA ALA A 33 -18.08 -11.18 -31.13
C ALA A 33 -19.52 -11.32 -31.70
N ARG A 34 -20.45 -10.45 -31.27
CA ARG A 34 -21.84 -10.43 -31.75
C ARG A 34 -22.14 -9.37 -32.81
N ALA A 35 -21.21 -8.45 -33.08
CA ALA A 35 -21.40 -7.37 -34.04
C ALA A 35 -20.31 -7.46 -35.12
N GLY A 36 -20.64 -8.09 -36.24
CA GLY A 36 -19.82 -8.05 -37.44
C GLY A 36 -19.67 -6.62 -37.94
N ASP A 37 -18.40 -6.22 -38.12
CA ASP A 37 -17.91 -5.10 -38.91
C ASP A 37 -18.46 -3.69 -38.61
N THR A 38 -17.65 -2.86 -37.93
CA THR A 38 -17.49 -1.47 -38.35
C THR A 38 -16.21 -0.87 -37.77
N GLN A 39 -15.38 -0.40 -38.70
CA GLN A 39 -14.17 0.38 -38.54
C GLN A 39 -14.34 1.54 -37.56
N ALA A 40 -13.82 1.40 -36.34
CA ALA A 40 -13.68 2.49 -35.38
C ALA A 40 -12.20 2.90 -35.30
N ALA A 41 -11.81 3.95 -36.01
CA ALA A 41 -10.49 4.58 -35.91
C ALA A 41 -10.37 5.57 -34.72
N ARG A 42 -11.25 5.44 -33.71
CA ARG A 42 -11.27 6.28 -32.47
C ARG A 42 -10.82 5.62 -31.14
N PRO A 43 -10.47 4.32 -31.02
CA PRO A 43 -10.07 3.73 -29.74
C PRO A 43 -8.58 3.91 -29.42
N GLU A 44 -7.69 4.11 -30.40
CA GLU A 44 -6.23 4.17 -30.13
C GLU A 44 -5.79 5.45 -29.40
N ILE A 45 -6.33 6.61 -29.78
CA ILE A 45 -6.02 7.90 -29.12
C ILE A 45 -6.47 7.84 -27.65
N ASN A 46 -7.67 7.31 -27.40
CA ASN A 46 -8.20 7.13 -26.05
C ASN A 46 -7.38 6.08 -25.27
N ALA A 47 -6.96 4.97 -25.89
CA ALA A 47 -6.08 3.98 -25.25
C ALA A 47 -4.68 4.52 -24.93
N ARG A 48 -4.15 5.45 -25.75
CA ARG A 48 -2.86 6.12 -25.48
C ARG A 48 -2.97 7.10 -24.33
N GLU A 49 -4.05 7.88 -24.30
CA GLU A 49 -4.32 8.85 -23.23
C GLU A 49 -4.58 8.16 -21.89
N ARG A 50 -5.38 7.08 -21.87
CA ARG A 50 -5.56 6.22 -20.69
C ARG A 50 -4.25 5.62 -20.17
N ARG A 51 -3.40 5.10 -21.07
CA ARG A 51 -2.06 4.60 -20.69
C ARG A 51 -1.18 5.69 -20.06
N ARG A 52 -1.25 6.92 -20.59
CA ARG A 52 -0.51 8.06 -20.04
C ARG A 52 -1.03 8.44 -18.64
N GLN A 53 -2.35 8.46 -18.45
CA GLN A 53 -2.97 8.76 -17.15
C GLN A 53 -2.63 7.68 -16.10
N ALA A 54 -2.71 6.40 -16.46
CA ALA A 54 -2.32 5.30 -15.57
C ALA A 54 -0.83 5.32 -15.21
N ALA A 55 0.05 5.64 -16.17
CA ALA A 55 1.48 5.82 -15.88
C ALA A 55 1.72 7.01 -14.93
N GLN A 56 1.01 8.13 -15.11
CA GLN A 56 1.11 9.29 -14.22
C GLN A 56 0.59 8.98 -12.81
N GLN A 57 -0.49 8.21 -12.67
CA GLN A 57 -0.98 7.74 -11.36
C GLN A 57 0.05 6.85 -10.68
N ARG A 58 0.60 5.86 -11.38
CA ARG A 58 1.65 4.97 -10.84
C ARG A 58 2.88 5.75 -10.36
N GLU A 59 3.34 6.74 -11.12
CA GLU A 59 4.46 7.60 -10.70
C GLU A 59 4.13 8.48 -9.48
N ARG A 60 2.87 8.91 -9.33
CA ARG A 60 2.42 9.67 -8.14
C ARG A 60 2.25 8.80 -6.90
N GLU A 61 1.77 7.57 -7.06
CA GLU A 61 1.54 6.64 -5.95
C GLU A 61 2.82 5.97 -5.45
N LYS A 62 3.79 5.74 -6.34
CA LYS A 62 5.06 5.10 -5.99
C LYS A 62 5.77 5.68 -4.75
N PRO A 63 5.96 7.01 -4.62
CA PRO A 63 6.55 7.58 -3.41
C PRO A 63 5.68 7.38 -2.16
N LEU A 64 4.35 7.42 -2.29
CA LEU A 64 3.42 7.19 -1.18
C LEU A 64 3.51 5.75 -0.68
N ARG A 65 3.52 4.76 -1.59
CA ARG A 65 3.70 3.34 -1.25
C ARG A 65 5.06 3.07 -0.59
N GLN A 66 6.12 3.77 -1.02
CA GLN A 66 7.44 3.68 -0.38
C GLN A 66 7.45 4.30 1.03
N GLN A 67 6.77 5.43 1.22
CA GLN A 67 6.62 6.04 2.54
C GLN A 67 5.84 5.10 3.47
N LEU A 68 4.74 4.53 2.98
CA LEU A 68 3.91 3.58 3.72
C LEU A 68 4.73 2.39 4.22
N GLN A 69 5.50 1.74 3.33
CA GLN A 69 6.37 0.62 3.70
C GLN A 69 7.40 1.01 4.77
N LYS A 70 7.97 2.21 4.70
CA LYS A 70 8.94 2.70 5.71
C LYS A 70 8.26 2.93 7.04
N THR A 71 7.06 3.51 7.04
CA THR A 71 6.27 3.76 8.25
C THR A 71 5.90 2.45 8.94
N GLU A 72 5.46 1.44 8.18
CA GLU A 72 5.16 0.10 8.69
C GLU A 72 6.40 -0.58 9.32
N GLN A 73 7.55 -0.54 8.65
CA GLN A 73 8.80 -1.09 9.19
C GLN A 73 9.22 -0.41 10.50
N ARG A 74 9.04 0.92 10.58
CA ARG A 74 9.38 1.67 11.79
C ARG A 74 8.41 1.37 12.93
N MET A 75 7.11 1.24 12.65
CA MET A 75 6.12 0.79 13.63
C MET A 75 6.46 -0.59 14.18
N GLN A 76 6.78 -1.56 13.30
CA GLN A 76 7.18 -2.90 13.74
C GLN A 76 8.42 -2.86 14.64
N THR A 77 9.44 -2.08 14.26
CA THR A 77 10.66 -1.91 15.07
C THR A 77 10.35 -1.34 16.46
N LEU A 78 9.43 -0.36 16.56
CA LEU A 78 9.01 0.20 17.83
C LEU A 78 8.17 -0.78 18.65
N ALA A 79 7.32 -1.58 18.02
CA ALA A 79 6.54 -2.61 18.68
C ALA A 79 7.45 -3.67 19.31
N ASP A 80 8.48 -4.12 18.59
CA ASP A 80 9.48 -5.06 19.10
C ASP A 80 10.27 -4.46 20.27
N ALA A 81 10.65 -3.18 20.17
CA ALA A 81 11.34 -2.47 21.25
C ALA A 81 10.45 -2.28 22.49
N LEU A 82 9.16 -2.00 22.30
CA LEU A 82 8.17 -1.90 23.38
C LEU A 82 7.99 -3.25 24.09
N ALA A 83 7.89 -4.34 23.32
CA ALA A 83 7.79 -5.68 23.90
C ALA A 83 9.04 -6.02 24.73
N ALA A 84 10.24 -5.68 24.25
CA ALA A 84 11.48 -5.88 25.00
C ALA A 84 11.54 -5.03 26.28
N LEU A 85 11.08 -3.77 26.22
CA LEU A 85 10.97 -2.90 27.39
C LEU A 85 9.97 -3.45 28.42
N GLU A 86 8.83 -3.96 27.96
CA GLU A 86 7.80 -4.55 28.82
C GLU A 86 8.29 -5.81 29.53
N GLN A 87 9.13 -6.63 28.88
CA GLN A 87 9.80 -7.75 29.53
C GLN A 87 10.75 -7.30 30.65
N GLN A 88 11.49 -6.20 30.44
CA GLN A 88 12.37 -5.63 31.47
C GLN A 88 11.56 -5.07 32.65
N LEU A 89 10.47 -4.34 32.35
CA LEU A 89 9.56 -3.81 33.36
C LEU A 89 8.80 -4.90 34.14
N ALA A 90 8.68 -6.10 33.59
CA ALA A 90 8.05 -7.23 34.27
C ALA A 90 8.95 -7.91 35.32
N ASP A 91 10.26 -7.62 35.37
CA ASP A 91 11.17 -8.22 36.35
C ASP A 91 10.92 -7.65 37.77
N PRO A 92 10.47 -8.46 38.74
CA PRO A 92 10.25 -8.00 40.11
C PRO A 92 11.50 -7.41 40.78
N LYS A 93 12.70 -7.82 40.36
CA LYS A 93 13.97 -7.30 40.90
C LYS A 93 14.19 -5.83 40.57
N LEU A 94 13.60 -5.34 39.46
CA LEU A 94 13.66 -3.94 39.07
C LEU A 94 13.07 -3.01 40.14
N TYR A 95 12.07 -3.52 40.87
CA TYR A 95 11.36 -2.79 41.92
C TYR A 95 12.04 -2.91 43.30
N ALA A 96 13.10 -3.70 43.42
CA ALA A 96 13.87 -3.87 44.66
C ALA A 96 15.07 -2.90 44.77
N GLY A 97 15.33 -2.10 43.73
CA GLY A 97 16.47 -1.17 43.63
C GLY A 97 16.06 0.30 43.43
N ALA A 98 17.02 1.15 43.05
CA ALA A 98 16.83 2.60 42.97
C ALA A 98 15.89 3.05 41.82
N ASP A 99 14.98 3.98 42.14
CA ASP A 99 13.91 4.53 41.27
C ASP A 99 14.36 5.05 39.90
N ALA A 100 15.64 5.37 39.71
CA ALA A 100 16.16 6.02 38.51
C ALA A 100 16.06 5.12 37.26
N GLU A 101 16.36 3.82 37.39
CA GLU A 101 16.30 2.89 36.25
C GLU A 101 14.85 2.61 35.85
N LEU A 102 13.98 2.37 36.82
CA LEU A 102 12.54 2.21 36.60
C LEU A 102 11.94 3.44 35.93
N THR A 103 12.26 4.64 36.42
CA THR A 103 11.81 5.90 35.83
C THR A 103 12.28 6.05 34.39
N ARG A 104 13.53 5.69 34.10
CA ARG A 104 14.08 5.72 32.73
C ARG A 104 13.32 4.77 31.80
N LEU A 105 13.07 3.54 32.24
CA LEU A 105 12.35 2.54 31.44
C LEU A 105 10.90 2.95 31.17
N LEU A 106 10.22 3.52 32.17
CA LEU A 106 8.86 4.07 32.00
C LEU A 106 8.83 5.25 31.02
N GLN A 107 9.81 6.15 31.09
CA GLN A 107 9.95 7.26 30.13
C GLN A 107 10.20 6.75 28.71
N GLN A 108 11.06 5.74 28.55
CA GLN A 108 11.31 5.09 27.26
C GLN A 108 10.03 4.44 26.71
N GLN A 109 9.30 3.68 27.53
CA GLN A 109 8.02 3.07 27.14
C GLN A 109 7.00 4.13 26.70
N ALA A 110 6.84 5.21 27.47
CA ALA A 110 5.92 6.30 27.13
C ALA A 110 6.32 6.99 25.82
N GLY A 111 7.62 7.26 25.62
CA GLY A 111 8.15 7.84 24.40
C GLY A 111 7.90 6.95 23.18
N SER A 112 8.22 5.66 23.28
CA SER A 112 8.01 4.70 22.19
C SER A 112 6.51 4.51 21.86
N ARG A 113 5.62 4.49 22.86
CA ARG A 113 4.17 4.44 22.62
C ARG A 113 3.65 5.69 21.90
N SER A 114 4.14 6.87 22.31
CA SER A 114 3.78 8.13 21.65
C SER A 114 4.27 8.18 20.20
N GLU A 115 5.50 7.72 19.95
CA GLU A 115 6.02 7.63 18.58
C GLU A 115 5.24 6.64 17.73
N HIS A 116 4.88 5.47 18.29
CA HIS A 116 4.07 4.46 17.60
C HIS A 116 2.72 5.04 17.18
N ALA A 117 2.00 5.70 18.10
CA ALA A 117 0.71 6.34 17.81
C ALA A 117 0.83 7.44 16.74
N ARG A 118 1.93 8.19 16.72
CA ARG A 118 2.18 9.19 15.67
C ARG A 118 2.36 8.52 14.30
N LEU A 119 3.11 7.42 14.24
CA LEU A 119 3.31 6.68 13.00
C LEU A 119 2.03 6.00 12.52
N GLU A 120 1.17 5.53 13.41
CA GLU A 120 -0.17 5.03 13.05
C GLU A 120 -1.01 6.11 12.38
N ALA A 121 -1.00 7.33 12.92
CA ALA A 121 -1.70 8.45 12.31
C ALA A 121 -1.13 8.80 10.92
N GLU A 122 0.20 8.80 10.77
CA GLU A 122 0.87 8.99 9.48
C GLU A 122 0.53 7.88 8.48
N TRP A 123 0.49 6.63 8.93
CA TRP A 123 0.13 5.46 8.13
C TRP A 123 -1.30 5.57 7.61
N LEU A 124 -2.25 5.98 8.46
CA LEU A 124 -3.64 6.22 8.07
C LEU A 124 -3.77 7.35 7.03
N ASP A 125 -3.03 8.46 7.20
CA ASP A 125 -3.00 9.55 6.21
C ASP A 125 -2.44 9.07 4.86
N LEU A 126 -1.35 8.31 4.88
CA LEU A 126 -0.76 7.74 3.67
C LEU A 126 -1.71 6.78 2.94
N TYR A 127 -2.44 5.95 3.69
CA TYR A 127 -3.49 5.10 3.12
C TYR A 127 -4.62 5.92 2.50
N ALA A 128 -5.12 6.94 3.20
CA ALA A 128 -6.18 7.81 2.70
C ALA A 128 -5.77 8.54 1.41
N ARG A 129 -4.48 8.89 1.27
CA ARG A 129 -3.94 9.53 0.05
C ARG A 129 -3.73 8.56 -1.11
N LEU A 130 -3.69 7.26 -0.83
CA LEU A 130 -3.64 6.19 -1.83
C LEU A 130 -5.04 5.72 -2.25
N GLU A 131 -6.09 5.98 -1.45
CA GLU A 131 -7.45 5.68 -1.87
C GLU A 131 -7.81 6.51 -3.12
N PRO A 132 -8.35 5.86 -4.18
CA PRO A 132 -8.96 6.60 -5.27
C PRO A 132 -10.15 7.37 -4.69
N ALA A 133 -10.27 8.66 -5.01
CA ALA A 133 -11.44 9.45 -4.63
C ALA A 133 -12.69 8.69 -5.10
N ALA A 134 -13.45 8.13 -4.14
CA ALA A 134 -14.67 7.41 -4.42
C ALA A 134 -15.56 8.31 -5.28
N THR A 135 -15.79 7.87 -6.52
CA THR A 135 -16.52 8.62 -7.55
C THR A 135 -18.02 8.37 -7.43
#